data_AF-A0A1Z9IVM1-F1
#
_entry.id   AF-A0A1Z9IVM1-F1
#
_cell.length_a   1.000
_cell.length_b   1.000
_cell.length_c   1.000
_cell.angle_alpha   90.00
_cell.angle_beta   90.00
_cell.angle_gamma   90.00
#
_symmetry.space_group_name_H-M   'P 1'
#
loop_
_entity.id
_entity.type
_entity.pdbx_description
1 polymer ?
#
loop_
_entity_poly.entity_id
_entity_poly.type
_entity_poly.pdbx_seq_one_letter_code
_entity_poly.pdbx_strand_id
1 'polypeptide(L)'
;MISSLSRFESLSSSSISVLNIEVNFLRDVLEVLRATEEITNDAFLEAGSIQGGLSLIINLLKQGIPDEEANIQLSNLKKRASSLCASYPGLDDSIENSRNNT
;
A
#
# COMPACT_ATOMS: atom_id res chain seq x y z
N MET A 1 -2.78 5.77 0.98
CA MET A 1 -1.58 4.99 1.40
C MET A 1 -1.63 4.54 2.87
N ILE A 2 -1.53 5.43 3.87
CA ILE A 2 -1.69 5.04 5.29
C ILE A 2 -3.06 4.42 5.52
N SER A 3 -4.12 5.08 5.03
CA SER A 3 -5.49 4.60 5.16
C SER A 3 -5.64 3.20 4.55
N SER A 4 -5.08 3.02 3.35
CA SER A 4 -5.02 1.75 2.64
C SER A 4 -4.36 0.63 3.46
N LEU A 5 -3.17 0.87 4.02
CA LEU A 5 -2.45 -0.12 4.84
C LEU A 5 -3.10 -0.34 6.22
N SER A 6 -3.79 0.65 6.78
CA SER A 6 -4.47 0.52 8.07
C SER A 6 -5.67 -0.43 8.05
N ARG A 7 -6.22 -0.75 6.87
CA ARG A 7 -7.29 -1.74 6.68
C ARG A 7 -6.90 -3.16 7.10
N PHE A 8 -5.60 -3.41 7.28
CA PHE A 8 -5.07 -4.69 7.72
C PHE A 8 -4.55 -4.57 9.15
N GLU A 9 -5.31 -5.03 10.14
CA GLU A 9 -4.82 -5.07 11.53
C GLU A 9 -3.80 -6.20 11.73
N SER A 10 -4.12 -7.38 11.21
CA SER A 10 -3.22 -8.53 11.18
C SER A 10 -3.26 -9.27 9.86
N LEU A 11 -2.14 -9.89 9.49
CA LEU A 11 -1.99 -10.70 8.30
C LEU A 11 -1.92 -12.18 8.64
N SER A 12 -2.60 -12.96 7.83
CA SER A 12 -2.47 -14.41 7.76
C SER A 12 -2.67 -14.87 6.31
N SER A 13 -2.54 -16.17 6.05
CA SER A 13 -2.80 -16.76 4.74
C SER A 13 -4.20 -16.43 4.17
N SER A 14 -5.22 -16.26 5.02
CA SER A 14 -6.56 -15.85 4.58
C SER A 14 -6.63 -14.39 4.07
N SER A 15 -5.67 -13.54 4.43
CA SER A 15 -5.62 -12.14 4.02
C SER A 15 -5.13 -11.96 2.59
N ILE A 16 -4.57 -12.99 1.95
CA ILE A 16 -3.93 -12.92 0.63
C ILE A 16 -4.87 -12.35 -0.44
N SER A 17 -6.14 -12.79 -0.49
CA SER A 17 -7.09 -12.33 -1.51
C SER A 17 -7.36 -10.82 -1.38
N VAL A 18 -7.64 -10.36 -0.16
CA VAL A 18 -7.91 -8.94 0.15
C VAL A 18 -6.67 -8.09 -0.09
N LEU A 19 -5.48 -8.59 0.27
CA LEU A 19 -4.21 -7.91 0.00
C LEU A 19 -3.97 -7.72 -1.50
N ASN A 20 -4.25 -8.73 -2.34
CA ASN A 20 -4.09 -8.61 -3.78
C ASN A 20 -5.03 -7.54 -4.37
N ILE A 21 -6.27 -7.47 -3.87
CA ILE A 21 -7.23 -6.42 -4.28
C ILE A 21 -6.64 -5.04 -3.95
N GLU A 22 -6.11 -4.86 -2.74
CA GLU A 22 -5.56 -3.56 -2.33
C GLU A 22 -4.27 -3.20 -3.09
N VAL A 23 -3.39 -4.16 -3.33
CA VAL A 23 -2.18 -3.96 -4.14
C VAL A 23 -2.51 -3.50 -5.55
N ASN A 24 -3.54 -4.09 -6.18
CA ASN A 24 -4.00 -3.71 -7.51
C ASN A 24 -4.66 -2.34 -7.50
N PHE A 25 -5.53 -2.07 -6.52
CA PHE A 25 -6.12 -0.75 -6.33
C PHE A 25 -5.06 0.34 -6.20
N LEU A 26 -4.04 0.15 -5.36
CA LEU A 26 -2.96 1.10 -5.18
C LEU A 26 -2.17 1.31 -6.47
N ARG A 27 -1.88 0.24 -7.23
CA ARG A 27 -1.21 0.35 -8.53
C ARG A 27 -2.01 1.25 -9.47
N ASP A 28 -3.29 0.91 -9.68
CA ASP A 28 -4.13 1.58 -10.66
C ASP A 28 -4.36 3.06 -10.30
N VAL A 29 -4.60 3.34 -9.02
CA VAL A 29 -4.77 4.72 -8.53
C VAL A 29 -3.49 5.53 -8.64
N LEU A 30 -2.33 4.98 -8.25
CA LEU A 30 -1.06 5.70 -8.36
C LEU A 30 -0.71 6.02 -9.82
N GLU A 31 -1.04 5.13 -10.74
CA GLU A 31 -0.87 5.38 -12.18
C GLU A 31 -1.75 6.53 -12.67
N VAL A 32 -3.03 6.55 -12.28
CA VAL A 32 -3.96 7.63 -12.62
C VAL A 32 -3.49 8.95 -12.03
N LEU A 33 -3.22 9.01 -10.72
CA LEU A 33 -2.79 10.24 -10.04
C LEU A 33 -1.50 10.82 -10.63
N ARG A 34 -0.56 9.96 -11.05
CA ARG A 34 0.64 10.42 -11.74
C ARG A 34 0.32 10.94 -13.14
N ALA A 35 -0.54 10.24 -13.88
CA ALA A 35 -0.92 10.62 -15.24
C ALA A 35 -1.74 11.92 -15.29
N THR A 36 -2.50 12.24 -14.23
CA THR A 36 -3.25 13.50 -14.06
C THR A 36 -2.45 14.59 -13.37
N GLU A 37 -1.16 14.35 -13.07
CA GLU A 37 -0.25 15.27 -12.38
C GLU A 37 -0.70 15.66 -10.95
N GLU A 38 -1.62 14.88 -10.35
CA GLU A 38 -2.05 15.05 -8.96
C GLU A 38 -0.97 14.67 -7.94
N ILE A 39 -0.05 13.77 -8.33
CA ILE A 39 1.14 13.44 -7.55
C ILE A 39 2.40 13.64 -8.39
N THR A 40 3.50 14.00 -7.73
CA THR A 40 4.80 14.11 -8.39
C THR A 40 5.34 12.74 -8.78
N ASN A 41 6.24 12.70 -9.74
CA ASN A 41 6.92 11.47 -10.12
C ASN A 41 7.69 10.84 -8.95
N ASP A 42 8.29 11.66 -8.08
CA ASP A 42 9.02 11.17 -6.89
C ASP A 42 8.05 10.56 -5.87
N ALA A 43 6.90 11.20 -5.62
CA ALA A 43 5.85 10.64 -4.78
C ALA A 43 5.35 9.31 -5.33
N PHE A 44 5.18 9.19 -6.66
CA PHE A 44 4.81 7.95 -7.33
C PHE A 44 5.86 6.85 -7.14
N LEU A 45 7.15 7.15 -7.33
CA LEU A 45 8.23 6.17 -7.19
C LEU A 45 8.34 5.66 -5.75
N GLU A 46 8.28 6.55 -4.77
CA GLU A 46 8.33 6.15 -3.36
C GLU A 46 7.06 5.41 -2.94
N ALA A 47 5.87 5.84 -3.36
CA ALA A 47 4.62 5.12 -3.13
C ALA A 47 4.62 3.73 -3.78
N GLY A 48 5.19 3.60 -4.98
CA GLY A 48 5.42 2.33 -5.66
C GLY A 48 6.29 1.37 -4.84
N SER A 49 7.26 1.88 -4.09
CA SER A 49 8.07 1.05 -3.18
C SER A 49 7.24 0.45 -2.03
N ILE A 50 6.21 1.17 -1.55
CA ILE A 50 5.29 0.68 -0.52
C ILE A 50 4.36 -0.38 -1.10
N GLN A 51 3.78 -0.12 -2.27
CA GLN A 51 2.93 -1.07 -3.00
C GLN A 51 3.68 -2.37 -3.35
N GLY A 52 4.94 -2.25 -3.79
CA GLY A 52 5.82 -3.39 -4.03
C GLY A 52 6.16 -4.18 -2.76
N GLY A 53 6.35 -3.48 -1.63
CA GLY A 53 6.51 -4.11 -0.32
C GLY A 53 5.29 -4.95 0.08
N LEU A 54 4.07 -4.47 -0.18
CA LEU A 54 2.85 -5.23 0.09
C LEU A 54 2.75 -6.47 -0.81
N SER A 55 3.15 -6.34 -2.08
CA SER A 55 3.25 -7.47 -3.02
C SER A 55 4.26 -8.53 -2.56
N LEU A 56 5.39 -8.11 -1.98
CA LEU A 56 6.37 -9.02 -1.39
C LEU A 56 5.76 -9.78 -0.21
N ILE A 57 5.05 -9.10 0.69
CA ILE A 57 4.39 -9.75 1.83
C ILE A 57 3.39 -10.81 1.36
N ILE A 58 2.60 -10.53 0.31
CA ILE A 58 1.70 -11.53 -0.31
C ILE A 58 2.48 -12.77 -0.77
N ASN A 59 3.61 -12.58 -1.44
CA ASN A 59 4.43 -13.70 -1.91
C ASN A 59 5.05 -14.50 -0.77
N LEU A 60 5.42 -13.86 0.34
CA LEU A 60 5.91 -14.55 1.53
C LEU A 60 4.79 -15.36 2.21
N LEU A 61 3.59 -14.79 2.34
CA LEU A 61 2.43 -15.51 2.88
C LEU A 61 2.09 -16.74 2.03
N LYS A 62 2.18 -16.66 0.70
CA LYS A 62 2.02 -17.80 -0.22
C LYS A 62 3.07 -18.89 -0.02
N GLN A 63 4.27 -18.52 0.44
CA GLN A 63 5.36 -19.45 0.74
C GLN A 63 5.25 -20.05 2.15
N GLY A 64 4.26 -19.63 2.94
CA GLY A 64 3.99 -20.18 4.27
C GLY A 64 4.91 -19.64 5.37
N ILE A 65 5.36 -18.38 5.26
CA ILE A 65 6.03 -17.73 6.39
C ILE A 65 5.09 -17.67 7.61
N PRO A 66 5.62 -17.62 8.84
CA PRO A 66 4.80 -17.41 10.02
C PRO A 66 4.02 -16.10 9.95
N ASP A 67 2.77 -16.12 10.42
CA ASP A 67 1.93 -14.92 10.48
C ASP A 67 2.61 -13.80 11.28
N GLU A 68 3.34 -14.12 12.36
CA GLU A 68 4.11 -13.16 13.14
C GLU A 68 5.12 -12.38 12.27
N GLU A 69 5.87 -13.08 11.42
CA GLU A 69 6.83 -12.44 10.50
C GLU A 69 6.11 -11.54 9.48
N ALA A 70 4.99 -12.00 8.93
CA ALA A 70 4.20 -11.20 7.99
C ALA A 70 3.69 -9.90 8.66
N ASN A 71 3.28 -9.98 9.92
CA ASN A 71 2.80 -8.84 10.70
C ASN A 71 3.93 -7.86 11.06
N ILE A 72 5.14 -8.34 11.35
CA ILE A 72 6.32 -7.49 11.52
C ILE A 72 6.60 -6.71 10.23
N GLN A 73 6.56 -7.38 9.08
CA GLN A 73 6.77 -6.71 7.78
C GLN A 73 5.68 -5.68 7.49
N LEU A 74 4.41 -5.99 7.76
CA LEU A 74 3.32 -5.03 7.61
C LEU A 74 3.52 -3.81 8.51
N SER A 75 3.91 -4.00 9.77
CA SER A 75 4.18 -2.89 10.70
C SER A 75 5.29 -1.98 10.21
N ASN A 76 6.38 -2.54 9.69
CA ASN A 76 7.46 -1.77 9.07
C ASN A 76 6.98 -1.02 7.83
N LEU A 77 6.15 -1.65 7.00
CA LEU A 77 5.59 -1.02 5.82
C LEU A 77 4.66 0.15 6.17
N LYS A 78 3.83 0.00 7.22
CA LYS A 78 3.00 1.08 7.76
C LYS A 78 3.83 2.27 8.21
N LYS A 79 4.92 2.04 8.95
CA LYS A 79 5.83 3.13 9.36
C LYS A 79 6.42 3.88 8.16
N ARG A 80 6.84 3.15 7.12
CA ARG A 80 7.34 3.75 5.88
C ARG A 80 6.27 4.55 5.15
N ALA A 81 5.04 4.03 5.06
CA ALA A 81 3.90 4.75 4.52
C ALA A 81 3.58 6.03 5.31
N SER A 82 3.73 6.00 6.64
CA SER A 82 3.57 7.20 7.48
C SER A 82 4.64 8.25 7.19
N SER A 83 5.91 7.84 7.09
CA SER A 83 6.99 8.76 6.70
C SER A 83 6.77 9.33 5.30
N LEU A 84 6.32 8.51 4.36
CA LEU A 84 6.01 8.94 3.00
C LEU A 84 4.93 10.03 2.96
N CYS A 85 3.80 9.83 3.65
CA CYS A 85 2.72 10.82 3.63
C CYS A 85 3.08 12.10 4.41
N ALA A 86 4.05 12.04 5.32
CA ALA A 86 4.61 13.23 5.94
C ALA A 86 5.49 14.03 4.94
N SER A 87 6.22 13.35 4.07
CA SER A 87 7.01 13.97 2.98
C SER A 87 6.14 14.49 1.85
N TYR A 88 5.01 13.84 1.58
CA TYR A 88 4.05 14.20 0.53
C TYR A 88 2.64 14.39 1.10
N PRO A 89 2.36 15.55 1.73
CA PRO A 89 1.03 15.86 2.26
C PRO A 89 -0.04 15.78 1.17
N GLY A 90 -1.20 15.19 1.50
CA GLY A 90 -2.31 15.00 0.56
C GLY A 90 -2.24 13.71 -0.27
N LEU A 91 -1.10 12.99 -0.30
CA LEU A 91 -0.99 11.72 -1.03
C LEU A 91 -2.02 10.68 -0.55
N ASP A 92 -2.22 10.57 0.77
CA ASP A 92 -3.21 9.65 1.32
C ASP A 92 -4.63 10.03 0.89
N ASP A 93 -4.95 11.32 0.95
CA ASP A 93 -6.25 11.86 0.58
C ASP A 93 -6.55 11.65 -0.92
N SER A 94 -5.59 11.93 -1.81
CA SER A 94 -5.73 11.69 -3.25
C SER A 94 -6.03 10.22 -3.56
N ILE A 95 -5.37 9.29 -2.84
CA ILE A 95 -5.62 7.86 -2.99
C ILE A 95 -7.03 7.48 -2.53
N GLU A 96 -7.46 7.94 -1.34
CA GLU A 96 -8.79 7.58 -0.82
C GLU A 96 -9.93 8.30 -1.56
N ASN A 97 -9.71 9.51 -2.08
CA ASN A 97 -10.66 10.20 -2.96
C ASN A 97 -10.92 9.38 -4.24
N SER A 98 -9.88 8.78 -4.82
CA SER A 98 -10.03 7.88 -5.98
C SER A 98 -10.91 6.68 -5.65
N ARG A 99 -10.84 6.15 -4.42
CA ARG A 99 -11.69 5.04 -3.96
C ARG A 99 -13.17 5.41 -3.90
N ASN A 100 -13.48 6.62 -3.43
CA ASN A 100 -14.87 7.09 -3.30
C ASN A 100 -15.50 7.50 -4.64
N ASN A 101 -14.66 7.71 -5.66
CA ASN A 101 -15.08 8.09 -7.01
C ASN A 101 -15.17 6.90 -7.99
N THR A 102 -15.00 5.66 -7.50
CA THR A 102 -15.12 4.41 -8.28
C THR A 102 -16.35 3.63 -7.82
#